data_AF-A0AAD0M7A1-F1
#
_entry.id   AF-A0AAD0M7A1-F1
#
_cell.length_a   1.000
_cell.length_b   1.000
_cell.length_c   1.000
_cell.angle_alpha   90.00
_cell.angle_beta   90.00
_cell.angle_gamma   90.00
#
_symmetry.space_group_name_H-M   'P 1'
#
loop_
_entity.id
_entity.type
_entity.pdbx_description
1 polymer ?
#
loop_
_entity_poly.entity_id
_entity_poly.type
_entity_poly.pdbx_seq_one_letter_code
_entity_poly.pdbx_strand_id
1 'polypeptide(L)' 'MTTPTDTRTRYQKLLDAHGLTLADSAALICQHTQKPCSVRAVRSWLNDPAKPSSRSCPEWAVNALSSALSG' A
#
# COMPACT_ATOMS: atom_id res chain seq x y z
N MET A 1 -23.32 10.43 -4.06
CA MET A 1 -22.74 9.08 -4.18
C MET A 1 -21.23 9.22 -4.19
N THR A 2 -20.58 9.04 -3.04
CA THR A 2 -19.12 9.04 -2.95
C THR A 2 -18.66 7.65 -3.36
N THR A 3 -18.03 7.51 -4.52
CA THR A 3 -17.42 6.24 -4.94
C THR A 3 -16.50 5.76 -3.81
N PRO A 4 -16.54 4.49 -3.38
CA PRO A 4 -15.56 4.01 -2.42
C PRO A 4 -14.20 4.09 -3.12
N THR A 5 -13.39 5.03 -2.67
CA THR A 5 -12.04 5.24 -3.17
C THR A 5 -11.26 3.94 -2.95
N ASP A 6 -11.06 3.15 -4.00
CA ASP A 6 -10.37 1.86 -3.88
C ASP A 6 -8.91 2.08 -3.51
N THR A 7 -8.62 1.95 -2.22
CA THR A 7 -7.29 2.11 -1.63
C THR A 7 -6.28 1.15 -2.23
N ARG A 8 -6.70 -0.06 -2.60
CA ARG A 8 -5.84 -1.03 -3.29
C ARG A 8 -5.39 -0.48 -4.62
N THR A 9 -6.34 -0.01 -5.43
CA THR A 9 -6.04 0.57 -6.75
C THR A 9 -5.14 1.79 -6.64
N ARG A 10 -5.37 2.67 -5.65
CA ARG A 10 -4.48 3.83 -5.40
C ARG A 10 -3.07 3.40 -4.99
N TYR A 11 -2.96 2.42 -4.10
CA TYR A 11 -1.66 1.88 -3.70
C TYR A 11 -0.92 1.28 -4.89
N GLN A 12 -1.60 0.47 -5.70
CA GLN A 12 -1.02 -0.13 -6.92
C GLN A 12 -0.51 0.94 -7.89
N LYS A 13 -1.30 2.01 -8.11
CA LYS A 13 -0.87 3.14 -8.95
C LYS A 13 0.41 3.82 -8.44
N LEU A 14 0.58 3.96 -7.12
CA LEU A 14 1.81 4.49 -6.55
C LEU A 14 3.01 3.58 -6.82
N LEU A 15 2.81 2.25 -6.75
CA LEU A 15 3.88 1.30 -7.09
C LEU A 15 4.27 1.42 -8.56
N ASP A 16 3.27 1.40 -9.45
CA ASP A 16 3.50 1.39 -10.90
C ASP A 16 4.13 2.72 -11.35
N ALA A 17 3.67 3.85 -10.84
CA ALA A 17 4.16 5.19 -11.21
C ALA A 17 5.62 5.42 -10.80
N HIS A 18 6.08 4.78 -9.71
CA HIS A 18 7.44 4.94 -9.18
C HIS A 18 8.33 3.70 -9.40
N GLY A 19 7.82 2.67 -10.08
CA GLY A 19 8.56 1.42 -10.34
C GLY A 19 8.93 0.66 -9.06
N LEU A 20 8.11 0.73 -8.01
CA LEU A 20 8.41 0.15 -6.70
C LEU A 20 7.96 -1.30 -6.60
N THR A 21 8.77 -2.12 -5.95
CA THR A 21 8.35 -3.47 -5.53
C THR A 21 7.56 -3.43 -4.22
N LEU A 22 6.91 -4.54 -3.87
CA LEU A 22 6.27 -4.72 -2.57
C LEU A 22 7.25 -4.58 -1.40
N ALA A 23 8.53 -4.92 -1.63
CA ALA A 23 9.57 -4.80 -0.63
C ALA A 23 9.97 -3.34 -0.43
N ASP A 24 10.14 -2.59 -1.52
CA ASP A 24 10.48 -1.17 -1.49
C ASP A 24 9.39 -0.37 -0.79
N SER A 25 8.12 -0.61 -1.14
CA SER A 25 7.01 0.11 -0.55
C SER A 25 6.83 -0.21 0.94
N ALA A 26 7.04 -1.46 1.35
CA ALA A 26 7.06 -1.83 2.77
C ALA A 26 8.19 -1.13 3.52
N ALA A 27 9.39 -1.07 2.94
CA ALA A 27 10.55 -0.40 3.52
C ALA A 27 10.35 1.11 3.62
N LEU A 28 9.78 1.76 2.60
CA LEU A 28 9.46 3.19 2.59
C LEU A 28 8.43 3.52 3.67
N ILE A 29 7.37 2.71 3.79
CA ILE A 29 6.37 2.89 4.86
C ILE A 29 7.01 2.70 6.24
N CYS A 30 7.88 1.70 6.43
CA CYS A 30 8.58 1.52 7.69
C CYS A 30 9.41 2.74 8.06
N GLN A 31 10.21 3.24 7.12
CA GLN A 31 11.07 4.40 7.32
C GLN A 31 10.26 5.67 7.57
N HIS A 32 9.16 5.89 6.85
CA HIS A 32 8.34 7.08 7.01
C HIS A 32 7.54 7.07 8.31
N THR A 33 6.92 5.94 8.65
CA THR A 33 6.01 5.85 9.81
C THR A 33 6.72 5.48 11.11
N GLN A 34 7.98 5.04 11.05
CA GLN A 34 8.72 4.47 12.18
C GLN A 34 8.00 3.28 12.82
N LYS A 35 7.14 2.59 12.07
CA LYS A 35 6.37 1.42 12.51
C LYS A 35 6.65 0.22 11.59
N PRO A 36 6.61 -1.01 12.11
CA PRO A 36 6.86 -2.20 11.30
C PRO A 36 5.76 -2.38 10.24
N CYS A 37 6.17 -2.45 8.98
CA CYS A 37 5.36 -2.79 7.82
C CYS A 37 6.06 -3.91 7.04
N SER A 38 5.42 -5.08 6.96
CA SER A 38 6.03 -6.24 6.29
C SER A 38 5.57 -6.34 4.83
N VAL A 39 6.43 -6.90 3.97
CA VAL A 39 6.08 -7.24 2.58
C VAL A 39 4.85 -8.15 2.52
N ARG A 40 4.68 -9.03 3.52
CA ARG A 40 3.49 -9.89 3.65
C ARG A 40 2.22 -9.08 3.87
N ALA A 41 2.27 -8.02 4.67
CA ALA A 41 1.14 -7.12 4.87
C ALA A 41 0.78 -6.41 3.57
N VAL A 42 1.75 -5.81 2.87
CA VAL A 42 1.54 -5.17 1.57
C VAL A 42 0.94 -6.14 0.55
N ARG A 43 1.48 -7.36 0.46
CA ARG A 43 0.95 -8.41 -0.41
C ARG A 43 -0.50 -8.75 -0.05
N SER A 44 -0.85 -8.83 1.23
CA SER A 44 -2.23 -9.12 1.65
C SER A 44 -3.22 -8.05 1.22
N TRP A 45 -2.77 -6.79 1.10
CA TRP A 45 -3.60 -5.66 0.67
C TRP A 45 -3.85 -5.64 -0.84
N LEU A 46 -2.85 -6.05 -1.62
CA LEU A 46 -2.88 -6.01 -3.09
C LEU A 46 -3.34 -7.33 -3.72
N ASN A 47 -3.32 -8.42 -2.97
CA ASN A 47 -3.84 -9.70 -3.43
C ASN A 47 -5.31 -9.59 -3.84
N ASP A 48 -5.68 -10.42 -4.82
CA ASP A 48 -7.06 -10.64 -5.26
C ASP A 48 -8.03 -10.72 -4.05
N PRO A 49 -9.04 -9.83 -4.00
CA PRO A 49 -9.99 -9.77 -2.88
C PRO A 49 -10.80 -11.06 -2.68
N ALA A 50 -10.92 -11.92 -3.70
CA ALA A 50 -11.59 -13.21 -3.57
C ALA A 50 -10.79 -14.24 -2.76
N LYS A 51 -9.50 -13.99 -2.49
CA LYS A 51 -8.63 -14.93 -1.77
C LYS A 51 -8.80 -14.81 -0.25
N PRO A 52 -8.84 -15.92 0.52
CA PRO A 52 -8.99 -15.88 1.99
C PRO A 52 -7.89 -15.09 2.72
N SER A 53 -6.69 -15.05 2.14
CA SER A 53 -5.54 -14.30 2.65
C SER A 53 -5.58 -12.81 2.31
N SER A 54 -6.55 -12.35 1.52
CA SER A 54 -6.69 -10.95 1.16
C SER A 54 -7.22 -10.15 2.35
N ARG A 55 -6.73 -8.92 2.45
CA ARG A 55 -7.12 -7.93 3.45
C ARG A 55 -7.37 -6.62 2.74
N SER A 56 -8.30 -5.82 3.23
CA SER A 56 -8.51 -4.48 2.69
C SER A 56 -7.25 -3.64 2.85
N CYS A 57 -6.84 -2.95 1.78
CA CYS A 57 -5.74 -2.00 1.86
C CYS A 57 -6.17 -0.83 2.76
N PRO A 58 -5.45 -0.54 3.85
CA PRO A 58 -5.86 0.54 4.75
C PRO A 58 -5.49 1.90 4.16
N GLU A 59 -6.35 2.89 4.37
CA GLU A 59 -6.15 4.27 3.87
C GLU A 59 -4.82 4.87 4.36
N TRP A 60 -4.45 4.60 5.62
CA TRP A 60 -3.19 5.10 6.18
C TRP A 60 -1.96 4.59 5.41
N ALA A 61 -2.00 3.40 4.81
CA ALA A 61 -0.86 2.86 4.05
C ALA A 61 -0.69 3.58 2.70
N VAL A 62 -1.81 3.97 2.06
CA VAL A 62 -1.78 4.80 0.85
C VAL A 62 -1.20 6.17 1.18
N ASN A 63 -1.67 6.79 2.26
CA ASN A 63 -1.19 8.10 2.68
C ASN A 63 0.29 8.06 3.08
N ALA A 64 0.70 7.07 3.88
CA ALA A 64 2.10 6.91 4.29
C ALA A 64 3.04 6.72 3.10
N LEU A 65 2.66 5.89 2.12
CA LEU A 65 3.47 5.69 0.91
C LEU A 65 3.52 6.97 0.07
N SER A 66 2.38 7.64 -0.14
CA SER A 66 2.34 8.89 -0.89
C SER A 66 3.20 9.97 -0.23
N SER A 67 3.12 10.13 1.09
CA SER A 67 3.94 11.07 1.84
C SER A 67 5.42 10.72 1.81
N ALA A 68 5.78 9.43 1.83
CA ALA A 68 7.16 8.98 1.69
C ALA A 68 7.76 9.28 0.31
N LEU A 69 6.93 9.40 -0.74
CA LEU A 69 7.36 9.66 -2.11
C LEU A 69 7.38 11.16 -2.47
N SER A 70 6.66 11.99 -1.73
CA SER A 70 6.64 13.44 -1.90
C SER A 70 7.70 14.19 -1.07
N GLY A 71 8.40 13.51 -0.16
CA GLY A 71 9.46 14.08 0.68
C GLY A 71 10.80 14.13 -0.04
#